data_AF-G5JSY4-F1
#
_entry.id   AF-G5JSY4-F1
#
_cell.length_a   1.000
_cell.length_b   1.000
_cell.length_c   1.000
_cell.angle_alpha   90.00
_cell.angle_beta   90.00
_cell.angle_gamma   90.00
#
_symmetry.space_group_name_H-M   'P 1'
#
loop_
_entity.id
_entity.type
_entity.pdbx_description
1 polymer ?
#
loop_
_entity_poly.entity_id
_entity_poly.type
_entity_poly.pdbx_seq_one_letter_code
_entity_poly.pdbx_strand_id
1 'polypeptide(L)'
;MAVTTAIFTSMFGAGAVVAIGVIVLPIMLTLGVPKTFSLVAFMLSIGSGLYINPLIFNQYQAFYLGPKGEQTYFYNATYLHWGFIALAIQLIIAIMIIVIFANRKKRIHAWAAKTPAKDQEGKVPALALLTPFIPVVLAIGFQVPVILGFLIASFYALAICGYLKNFKATGDIFNKTFYDGVIDTAPLVGFMLIIPMFNKASELAVPYFNALLGGIIPHSTLIICLAFAILAPLGLFRGPFTLAGAGAATLGILKSVGFSTNLLFPLMYTPTITMNISSCITQSWIIWGINYTKVTTKDFLKISIPSGWVISAILAMVTYFMFG
;
A
#
# COMPACT_ATOMS: atom_id res chain seq x y z
N MET A 1 -10.98 -0.34 9.55
CA MET A 1 -10.27 0.90 9.16
C MET A 1 -9.10 1.12 10.12
N ALA A 2 -9.29 1.68 11.32
CA ALA A 2 -8.20 1.95 12.26
C ALA A 2 -7.34 0.72 12.61
N VAL A 3 -7.96 -0.44 12.86
CA VAL A 3 -7.22 -1.69 13.10
C VAL A 3 -6.38 -2.10 11.89
N THR A 4 -6.94 -2.00 10.67
CA THR A 4 -6.21 -2.26 9.43
C THR A 4 -5.01 -1.32 9.31
N THR A 5 -5.21 -0.01 9.52
CA THR A 5 -4.15 0.99 9.49
C THR A 5 -3.03 0.66 10.48
N ALA A 6 -3.38 0.35 11.73
CA ALA A 6 -2.40 -0.02 12.76
C ALA A 6 -1.58 -1.28 12.41
N ILE A 7 -2.20 -2.27 11.76
CA ILE A 7 -1.47 -3.47 11.31
C ILE A 7 -0.45 -3.12 10.22
N PHE A 8 -0.83 -2.23 9.29
CA PHE A 8 0.02 -1.85 8.16
C PHE A 8 1.09 -0.79 8.50
N THR A 9 1.16 -0.31 9.75
CA THR A 9 2.32 0.48 10.22
C THR A 9 3.57 -0.38 10.34
N SER A 10 3.43 -1.70 10.48
CA SER A 10 4.56 -2.64 10.62
C SER A 10 4.57 -3.72 9.54
N MET A 11 3.41 -4.07 8.98
CA MET A 11 3.30 -5.06 7.91
C MET A 11 3.28 -4.43 6.51
N PHE A 12 3.86 -5.11 5.53
CA PHE A 12 3.79 -4.74 4.12
C PHE A 12 3.80 -5.99 3.24
N GLY A 13 3.15 -5.92 2.07
CA GLY A 13 3.16 -6.98 1.06
C GLY A 13 1.78 -7.60 0.77
N ALA A 14 1.65 -8.20 -0.43
CA ALA A 14 0.38 -8.73 -0.92
C ALA A 14 -0.21 -9.80 -0.01
N GLY A 15 0.59 -10.74 0.49
CA GLY A 15 0.13 -11.81 1.38
C GLY A 15 -0.51 -11.27 2.68
N ALA A 16 0.11 -10.26 3.30
CA ALA A 16 -0.43 -9.60 4.48
C ALA A 16 -1.78 -8.92 4.19
N VAL A 17 -1.88 -8.25 3.03
CA VAL A 17 -3.14 -7.61 2.60
C VAL A 17 -4.24 -8.64 2.39
N VAL A 18 -3.95 -9.76 1.73
CA VAL A 18 -4.92 -10.85 1.52
C VAL A 18 -5.39 -11.40 2.85
N ALA A 19 -4.46 -11.72 3.77
CA ALA A 19 -4.78 -12.31 5.07
C ALA A 19 -5.69 -11.43 5.94
N ILE A 20 -5.42 -10.11 5.99
CA ILE A 20 -6.29 -9.18 6.72
C ILE A 20 -7.58 -8.92 5.93
N GLY A 21 -7.52 -8.87 4.60
CA GLY A 21 -8.66 -8.60 3.73
C GLY A 21 -9.74 -9.67 3.83
N VAL A 22 -9.38 -10.96 3.92
CA VAL A 22 -10.34 -12.06 4.11
C VAL A 22 -11.06 -12.00 5.46
N ILE A 23 -10.55 -11.25 6.43
CA ILE A 23 -11.20 -11.02 7.73
C ILE A 23 -12.06 -9.75 7.67
N VAL A 24 -11.45 -8.64 7.26
CA VAL A 24 -12.07 -7.31 7.33
C VAL A 24 -13.19 -7.14 6.31
N LEU A 25 -13.02 -7.62 5.08
CA LEU A 25 -14.02 -7.43 4.03
C LEU A 25 -15.34 -8.14 4.37
N PRO A 26 -15.38 -9.42 4.78
CA PRO A 26 -16.63 -10.05 5.21
C PRO A 26 -17.32 -9.32 6.36
N ILE A 27 -16.58 -8.83 7.35
CA ILE A 27 -17.15 -8.05 8.47
C ILE A 27 -17.82 -6.77 7.96
N MET A 28 -17.19 -6.04 7.03
CA MET A 28 -17.80 -4.83 6.46
C MET A 28 -19.07 -5.16 5.65
N LEU A 29 -19.05 -6.27 4.91
CA LEU A 29 -20.19 -6.73 4.12
C LEU A 29 -21.36 -7.19 5.01
N THR A 30 -21.10 -7.87 6.13
CA THR A 30 -22.14 -8.28 7.08
C THR A 30 -22.75 -7.09 7.83
N LEU A 31 -21.97 -6.03 8.05
CA LEU A 31 -22.47 -4.74 8.55
C LEU A 31 -23.30 -3.95 7.52
N GLY A 32 -23.47 -4.48 6.30
CA GLY A 32 -24.30 -3.88 5.26
C GLY A 32 -23.60 -2.81 4.41
N VAL A 33 -22.28 -2.65 4.52
CA VAL A 33 -21.51 -1.74 3.67
C VAL A 33 -21.38 -2.36 2.26
N PRO A 34 -21.64 -1.64 1.16
CA PRO A 34 -21.53 -2.18 -0.18
C PRO A 34 -20.10 -2.58 -0.49
N LYS A 35 -19.98 -3.54 -1.41
CA LYS A 35 -18.71 -4.16 -1.78
C LYS A 35 -17.68 -3.13 -2.26
N THR A 36 -18.08 -2.19 -3.10
CA THR A 36 -17.19 -1.15 -3.64
C THR A 36 -16.64 -0.23 -2.56
N PHE A 37 -17.48 0.28 -1.66
CA PHE A 37 -17.06 1.16 -0.58
C PHE A 37 -16.20 0.42 0.45
N SER A 38 -16.55 -0.83 0.77
CA SER A 38 -15.77 -1.68 1.66
C SER A 38 -14.36 -1.91 1.13
N LEU A 39 -14.25 -2.22 -0.16
CA LEU A 39 -12.96 -2.45 -0.82
C LEU A 39 -12.12 -1.17 -0.85
N VAL A 40 -12.68 -0.04 -1.29
CA VAL A 40 -11.93 1.22 -1.38
C VAL A 40 -11.46 1.70 -0.01
N ALA A 41 -12.34 1.67 0.99
CA ALA A 41 -11.99 2.09 2.34
C ALA A 41 -10.93 1.17 2.97
N PHE A 42 -10.98 -0.14 2.67
CA PHE A 42 -9.96 -1.09 3.10
C PHE A 42 -8.59 -0.78 2.46
N MET A 43 -8.54 -0.53 1.15
CA MET A 43 -7.30 -0.18 0.45
C MET A 43 -6.71 1.16 0.92
N LEU A 44 -7.56 2.16 1.16
CA LEU A 44 -7.12 3.44 1.74
C LEU A 44 -6.61 3.29 3.19
N SER A 45 -7.21 2.39 3.99
CA SER A 45 -6.73 2.11 5.34
C SER A 45 -5.33 1.48 5.35
N ILE A 46 -5.05 0.61 4.39
CA ILE A 46 -3.71 0.03 4.20
C ILE A 46 -2.71 1.14 3.91
N GLY A 47 -2.96 1.96 2.89
CA GLY A 47 -2.05 3.05 2.55
C GLY A 47 -1.84 4.06 3.67
N SER A 48 -2.87 4.34 4.47
CA SER A 48 -2.75 5.19 5.65
C SER A 48 -1.67 4.67 6.62
N GLY A 49 -1.63 3.36 6.88
CA GLY A 49 -0.63 2.76 7.77
C GLY A 49 0.78 2.82 7.20
N LEU A 50 0.90 2.78 5.88
CA LEU A 50 2.19 2.78 5.19
C LEU A 50 2.96 4.10 5.31
N TYR A 51 2.30 5.22 5.63
CA TYR A 51 3.01 6.49 5.84
C TYR A 51 4.03 6.48 6.98
N ILE A 52 3.78 5.69 8.02
CA ILE A 52 4.69 5.55 9.17
C ILE A 52 5.33 4.16 9.23
N ASN A 53 5.33 3.45 8.10
CA ASN A 53 5.92 2.14 8.04
C ASN A 53 7.41 2.25 7.62
N PRO A 54 8.36 1.79 8.46
CA PRO A 54 9.78 1.95 8.19
C PRO A 54 10.26 1.10 7.00
N LEU A 55 9.60 -0.03 6.70
CA LEU A 55 9.99 -0.91 5.59
C LEU A 55 9.79 -0.23 4.24
N ILE A 56 8.59 0.32 4.05
CA ILE A 56 8.22 1.03 2.82
C ILE A 56 8.95 2.37 2.73
N PHE A 57 9.20 3.04 3.86
CA PHE A 57 10.04 4.24 3.88
C PHE A 57 11.44 3.94 3.35
N ASN A 58 12.13 2.93 3.91
CA ASN A 58 13.49 2.56 3.49
C ASN A 58 13.55 2.20 2.01
N GLN A 59 12.50 1.55 1.49
CA GLN A 59 12.40 1.22 0.07
C GLN A 59 12.43 2.46 -0.83
N TYR A 60 11.72 3.53 -0.46
CA TYR A 60 11.67 4.76 -1.28
C TYR A 60 12.74 5.78 -0.91
N GLN A 61 13.31 5.70 0.28
CA GLN A 61 14.50 6.47 0.71
C GLN A 61 15.68 6.20 -0.22
N ALA A 62 15.79 4.99 -0.78
CA ALA A 62 16.82 4.63 -1.75
C ALA A 62 16.85 5.51 -3.02
N PHE A 63 15.78 6.26 -3.32
CA PHE A 63 15.76 7.23 -4.43
C PHE A 63 16.42 8.57 -4.09
N TYR A 64 16.75 8.80 -2.82
CA TYR A 64 17.26 10.07 -2.30
C TYR A 64 18.72 9.94 -1.86
N LEU A 65 19.52 9.25 -2.66
CA LEU A 65 20.96 9.13 -2.47
C LEU A 65 21.68 10.39 -2.97
N GLY A 66 22.71 10.82 -2.25
CA GLY A 66 23.60 11.90 -2.61
C GLY A 66 24.61 11.47 -3.68
N PRO A 67 25.43 12.41 -4.18
CA PRO A 67 26.40 12.13 -5.24
C PRO A 67 27.42 11.05 -4.89
N LYS A 68 27.69 10.81 -3.60
CA LYS A 68 28.61 9.78 -3.10
C LYS A 68 27.87 8.55 -2.56
N GLY A 69 26.56 8.43 -2.83
CA GLY A 69 25.73 7.32 -2.36
C GLY A 69 25.29 7.44 -0.90
N GLU A 70 25.47 8.58 -0.26
CA GLU A 70 25.01 8.86 1.09
C GLU A 70 23.48 9.10 1.14
N GLN A 71 22.82 8.66 2.21
CA GLN A 71 21.39 8.94 2.39
C GLN A 71 21.19 10.43 2.70
N THR A 72 20.32 11.11 1.93
CA THR A 72 20.05 12.55 2.12
C THR A 72 18.76 12.85 2.88
N TYR A 73 17.97 11.81 3.15
CA TYR A 73 16.73 11.91 3.93
C TYR A 73 16.69 10.77 4.94
N PHE A 74 16.17 10.99 6.14
CA PHE A 74 16.19 10.00 7.23
C PHE A 74 14.81 9.86 7.87
N TYR A 75 14.55 8.68 8.42
CA TYR A 75 13.36 8.38 9.21
C TYR A 75 13.46 9.04 10.59
N ASN A 76 13.31 10.37 10.63
CA ASN A 76 13.50 11.19 11.83
C ASN A 76 12.16 11.72 12.37
N ALA A 77 12.22 12.43 13.50
CA ALA A 77 11.04 13.04 14.12
C ALA A 77 10.30 14.00 13.18
N THR A 78 11.02 14.73 12.32
CA THR A 78 10.43 15.67 11.36
C THR A 78 9.60 14.95 10.30
N TYR A 79 10.14 13.87 9.72
CA TYR A 79 9.39 13.01 8.80
C TYR A 79 8.19 12.37 9.51
N LEU A 80 8.39 11.85 10.72
CA LEU A 80 7.33 11.20 11.48
C LEU A 80 6.17 12.15 11.77
N HIS A 81 6.42 13.41 12.13
CA HIS A 81 5.35 14.40 12.29
C HIS A 81 4.51 14.53 11.02
N TRP A 82 5.15 14.68 9.86
CA TRP A 82 4.44 14.71 8.58
C TRP A 82 3.72 13.39 8.27
N GLY A 83 4.37 12.26 8.53
CA GLY A 83 3.83 10.92 8.28
C GLY A 83 2.60 10.60 9.13
N PHE A 84 2.55 11.04 10.39
CA PHE A 84 1.37 10.93 11.25
C PHE A 84 0.22 11.82 10.77
N ILE A 85 0.51 13.03 10.30
CA ILE A 85 -0.50 13.89 9.67
C ILE A 85 -1.05 13.23 8.40
N ALA A 86 -0.17 12.64 7.57
CA ALA A 86 -0.55 11.93 6.37
C ALA A 86 -1.41 10.69 6.64
N LEU A 87 -1.02 9.89 7.63
CA LEU A 87 -1.80 8.76 8.14
C LEU A 87 -3.19 9.24 8.56
N ALA A 88 -3.27 10.28 9.39
CA ALA A 88 -4.54 10.79 9.91
C ALA A 88 -5.46 11.27 8.78
N ILE A 89 -4.97 12.06 7.83
CA ILE A 89 -5.76 12.57 6.69
C ILE A 89 -6.29 11.42 5.84
N GLN A 90 -5.44 10.47 5.46
CA GLN A 90 -5.87 9.33 4.63
C GLN A 90 -6.86 8.43 5.41
N LEU A 91 -6.67 8.22 6.71
CA LEU A 91 -7.59 7.45 7.55
C LEU A 91 -8.95 8.14 7.68
N ILE A 92 -8.96 9.46 7.93
CA ILE A 92 -10.19 10.26 8.02
C ILE A 92 -10.97 10.15 6.71
N ILE A 93 -10.31 10.29 5.57
CA ILE A 93 -10.98 10.18 4.26
C ILE A 93 -11.50 8.74 4.03
N ALA A 94 -10.74 7.71 4.40
CA ALA A 94 -11.21 6.33 4.34
C ALA A 94 -12.49 6.10 5.18
N ILE A 95 -12.56 6.70 6.36
CA ILE A 95 -13.74 6.65 7.24
C ILE A 95 -14.89 7.48 6.63
N MET A 96 -14.62 8.69 6.13
CA MET A 96 -15.63 9.55 5.51
C MET A 96 -16.32 8.88 4.33
N ILE A 97 -15.60 8.12 3.51
CA ILE A 97 -16.19 7.37 2.39
C ILE A 97 -17.27 6.38 2.87
N ILE A 98 -17.06 5.75 4.03
CA ILE A 98 -18.05 4.86 4.66
C ILE A 98 -19.21 5.67 5.26
N VAL A 99 -18.93 6.79 5.93
CA VAL A 99 -19.95 7.63 6.59
C VAL A 99 -20.86 8.30 5.56
N ILE A 100 -20.31 8.84 4.47
CA ILE A 100 -21.06 9.42 3.35
C ILE A 100 -21.98 8.37 2.73
N PHE A 101 -21.51 7.12 2.61
CA PHE A 101 -22.37 6.02 2.20
C PHE A 101 -23.49 5.74 3.22
N ALA A 102 -23.16 5.64 4.51
CA ALA A 102 -24.11 5.32 5.57
C ALA A 102 -25.24 6.36 5.67
N ASN A 103 -24.94 7.65 5.44
CA ASN A 103 -25.91 8.74 5.50
C ASN A 103 -26.80 8.83 4.25
N ARG A 104 -26.43 8.20 3.12
CA ARG A 104 -27.22 8.20 1.88
C ARG A 104 -28.27 7.11 1.81
N LYS A 105 -28.35 6.20 2.80
CA LYS A 105 -29.40 5.19 2.90
C LYS A 105 -30.24 5.34 4.17
N LYS A 106 -31.55 5.06 4.04
CA LYS A 106 -32.41 4.72 5.18
C LYS A 106 -31.75 3.56 5.95
N ARG A 107 -31.67 3.65 7.28
CA ARG A 107 -31.14 2.58 8.15
C ARG A 107 -31.92 1.29 7.89
N ILE A 108 -31.35 0.38 7.11
CA ILE A 108 -31.87 -0.97 6.98
C ILE A 108 -31.20 -1.77 8.10
N HIS A 109 -31.96 -2.12 9.13
CA HIS A 109 -31.53 -3.14 10.08
C HIS A 109 -31.42 -4.46 9.30
N ALA A 110 -30.20 -4.83 8.95
CA ALA A 110 -29.93 -6.17 8.46
C ALA A 110 -30.14 -7.14 9.63
N TRP A 111 -31.31 -7.76 9.66
CA TRP A 111 -31.52 -8.97 10.45
C TRP A 111 -30.50 -10.01 10.03
N ALA A 112 -29.98 -10.76 11.01
CA ALA A 112 -28.95 -11.78 10.82
C ALA A 112 -29.26 -12.63 9.58
N ALA A 113 -28.45 -12.46 8.53
CA ALA A 113 -28.52 -13.30 7.36
C ALA A 113 -28.23 -14.73 7.82
N LYS A 114 -29.19 -15.64 7.62
CA LYS A 114 -28.94 -17.06 7.75
C LYS A 114 -27.85 -17.41 6.75
N THR A 115 -26.67 -17.74 7.26
CA THR A 115 -25.58 -18.35 6.50
C THR A 115 -26.19 -19.53 5.74
N PRO A 116 -26.07 -19.61 4.40
CA PRO A 116 -26.31 -20.87 3.72
C PRO A 116 -25.40 -21.88 4.42
N ALA A 117 -25.96 -22.98 4.91
CA ALA A 117 -25.14 -24.07 5.40
C ALA A 117 -24.26 -24.50 4.22
N LYS A 118 -23.03 -23.98 4.18
CA LYS A 118 -21.99 -24.52 3.34
C LYS A 118 -21.83 -25.95 3.82
N ASP A 119 -22.03 -26.88 2.91
CA ASP A 119 -21.66 -28.28 3.10
C ASP A 119 -20.29 -28.36 3.80
N GLN A 120 -20.20 -29.34 4.68
CA GLN A 120 -19.12 -29.58 5.64
C GLN A 120 -17.71 -29.52 5.01
N GLU A 121 -17.19 -28.31 4.76
CA GLU A 121 -15.75 -28.08 4.67
C GLU A 121 -15.25 -28.16 6.12
N GLY A 122 -14.43 -29.18 6.40
CA GLY A 122 -14.08 -29.61 7.76
C GLY A 122 -13.73 -28.46 8.70
N LYS A 123 -14.24 -28.53 9.94
CA LYS A 123 -13.97 -27.56 11.02
C LYS A 123 -12.47 -27.27 11.10
N VAL A 124 -12.06 -26.11 10.59
CA VAL A 124 -10.71 -25.60 10.82
C VAL A 124 -10.61 -25.26 12.31
N PRO A 125 -9.60 -25.78 13.05
CA PRO A 125 -9.51 -25.54 14.48
C PRO A 125 -9.37 -24.05 14.77
N ALA A 126 -10.04 -23.55 15.81
CA ALA A 126 -10.00 -22.13 16.18
C ALA A 126 -8.57 -21.62 16.43
N LEU A 127 -7.67 -22.51 16.85
CA LEU A 127 -6.24 -22.20 17.03
C LEU A 127 -5.53 -21.87 15.71
N ALA A 128 -5.98 -22.37 14.56
CA ALA A 128 -5.39 -22.04 13.27
C ALA A 128 -5.58 -20.56 12.90
N LEU A 129 -6.56 -19.87 13.48
CA LEU A 129 -6.77 -18.43 13.29
C LEU A 129 -5.64 -17.58 13.90
N LEU A 130 -4.79 -18.17 14.75
CA LEU A 130 -3.61 -17.49 15.31
C LEU A 130 -2.46 -17.43 14.31
N THR A 131 -2.47 -18.27 13.28
CA THR A 131 -1.38 -18.40 12.29
C THR A 131 -0.91 -17.06 11.70
N PRO A 132 -1.79 -16.14 11.27
CA PRO A 132 -1.36 -14.85 10.70
C PRO A 132 -0.65 -13.94 11.72
N PHE A 133 -0.90 -14.13 13.02
CA PHE A 133 -0.33 -13.32 14.08
C PHE A 133 1.03 -13.83 14.56
N ILE A 134 1.31 -15.13 14.39
CA ILE A 134 2.57 -15.76 14.82
C ILE A 134 3.81 -15.09 14.20
N PRO A 135 3.89 -14.82 12.88
CA PRO A 135 5.04 -14.14 12.29
C PRO A 135 5.24 -12.74 12.88
N VAL A 136 4.14 -12.04 13.18
CA VAL A 136 4.17 -10.66 13.71
C VAL A 136 4.69 -10.64 15.14
N VAL A 137 4.18 -11.53 15.99
CA VAL A 137 4.63 -11.64 17.39
C VAL A 137 6.10 -12.06 17.46
N LEU A 138 6.53 -13.01 16.61
CA LEU A 138 7.92 -13.44 16.54
C LEU A 138 8.85 -12.34 16.03
N ALA A 139 8.44 -11.62 14.98
CA ALA A 139 9.27 -10.56 14.40
C ALA A 139 9.38 -9.33 15.31
N ILE A 140 8.28 -8.89 15.93
CA ILE A 140 8.26 -7.65 16.74
C ILE A 140 8.68 -7.94 18.19
N GLY A 141 8.08 -8.95 18.82
CA GLY A 141 8.30 -9.26 20.24
C GLY A 141 9.63 -9.95 20.50
N PHE A 142 10.05 -10.83 19.61
CA PHE A 142 11.27 -11.65 19.78
C PHE A 142 12.39 -11.31 18.79
N GLN A 143 12.20 -10.31 17.92
CA GLN A 143 13.18 -9.87 16.92
C GLN A 143 13.68 -11.01 16.01
N VAL A 144 12.83 -12.02 15.80
CA VAL A 144 13.16 -13.17 14.95
C VAL A 144 13.10 -12.75 13.47
N PRO A 145 14.01 -13.23 12.61
CA PRO A 145 13.94 -12.96 11.18
C PRO A 145 12.57 -13.32 10.61
N VAL A 146 11.99 -12.39 9.84
CA VAL A 146 10.61 -12.49 9.32
C VAL A 146 10.39 -13.79 8.53
N ILE A 147 11.39 -14.20 7.74
CA ILE A 147 11.38 -15.45 6.96
C ILE A 147 11.18 -16.65 7.89
N LEU A 148 11.93 -16.70 8.99
CA LEU A 148 11.82 -17.77 9.98
C LEU A 148 10.46 -17.72 10.70
N GLY A 149 9.95 -16.51 11.00
CA GLY A 149 8.61 -16.32 11.55
C GLY A 149 7.51 -16.89 10.65
N PHE A 150 7.58 -16.67 9.33
CA PHE A 150 6.65 -17.24 8.35
C PHE A 150 6.80 -18.76 8.19
N LEU A 151 8.01 -19.30 8.28
CA LEU A 151 8.23 -20.75 8.29
C LEU A 151 7.56 -21.40 9.50
N ILE A 152 7.81 -20.87 10.71
CA ILE A 152 7.23 -21.37 11.95
C ILE A 152 5.70 -21.31 11.91
N ALA A 153 5.14 -20.20 11.44
CA ALA A 153 3.69 -20.06 11.27
C ALA A 153 3.13 -21.07 10.27
N SER A 154 3.82 -21.31 9.15
CA SER A 154 3.38 -22.29 8.13
C SER A 154 3.35 -23.71 8.70
N PHE A 155 4.38 -24.13 9.44
CA PHE A 155 4.41 -25.43 10.12
C PHE A 155 3.35 -25.53 11.21
N TYR A 156 3.13 -24.47 11.99
CA TYR A 156 2.04 -24.40 12.97
C TYR A 156 0.67 -24.58 12.31
N ALA A 157 0.42 -23.91 11.18
CA ALA A 157 -0.83 -24.03 10.43
C ALA A 157 -1.04 -25.48 9.94
N LEU A 158 -0.01 -26.09 9.36
CA LEU A 158 -0.06 -27.48 8.89
C LEU A 158 -0.29 -28.46 10.04
N ALA A 159 0.30 -28.20 11.22
CA ALA A 159 0.13 -29.02 12.41
C ALA A 159 -1.31 -28.99 12.91
N ILE A 160 -1.84 -27.79 13.14
CA ILE A 160 -3.16 -27.59 13.70
C ILE A 160 -4.23 -28.09 12.72
N CYS A 161 -4.09 -27.82 11.43
CA CYS A 161 -5.04 -28.30 10.42
C CYS A 161 -4.92 -29.81 10.11
N GLY A 162 -4.03 -30.55 10.78
CA GLY A 162 -3.92 -32.00 10.65
C GLY A 162 -3.29 -32.48 9.34
N TYR A 163 -2.53 -31.63 8.65
CA TYR A 163 -1.79 -31.95 7.42
C TYR A 163 -0.38 -32.52 7.70
N LEU A 164 0.02 -32.66 8.98
CA LEU A 164 1.29 -33.27 9.43
C LEU A 164 1.23 -34.80 9.62
N LYS A 165 0.37 -35.52 8.91
CA LYS A 165 0.19 -36.97 9.16
C LYS A 165 1.27 -37.85 8.54
N ASN A 166 1.93 -37.39 7.46
CA ASN A 166 2.90 -38.21 6.74
C ASN A 166 4.00 -37.32 6.14
N PHE A 167 5.27 -37.66 6.36
CA PHE A 167 6.42 -36.80 5.99
C PHE A 167 6.43 -36.44 4.49
N LYS A 168 6.10 -37.40 3.64
CA LYS A 168 5.98 -37.20 2.18
C LYS A 168 4.84 -36.25 1.81
N ALA A 169 3.65 -36.47 2.37
CA ALA A 169 2.48 -35.63 2.09
C ALA A 169 2.67 -34.19 2.60
N THR A 170 3.30 -34.02 3.77
CA THR A 170 3.66 -32.71 4.30
C THR A 170 4.68 -32.01 3.41
N GLY A 171 5.73 -32.73 2.98
CA GLY A 171 6.73 -32.20 2.05
C GLY A 171 6.12 -31.75 0.72
N ASP A 172 5.20 -32.54 0.16
CA ASP A 172 4.50 -32.23 -1.09
C ASP A 172 3.61 -30.98 -0.95
N ILE A 173 2.85 -30.88 0.15
CA ILE A 173 2.01 -29.70 0.43
C ILE A 173 2.88 -28.46 0.64
N PHE A 174 3.97 -28.59 1.41
CA PHE A 174 4.87 -27.48 1.68
C PHE A 174 5.54 -26.97 0.40
N ASN A 175 6.12 -27.88 -0.40
CA ASN A 175 6.74 -27.54 -1.68
C ASN A 175 5.74 -26.91 -2.65
N LYS A 176 4.53 -27.47 -2.75
CA LYS A 176 3.47 -26.89 -3.59
C LYS A 176 3.10 -25.48 -3.14
N THR A 177 2.89 -25.27 -1.85
CA THR A 177 2.51 -23.95 -1.30
C THR A 177 3.61 -22.91 -1.52
N PHE A 178 4.88 -23.33 -1.37
CA PHE A 178 6.02 -22.46 -1.62
C PHE A 178 6.16 -22.13 -3.12
N TYR A 179 6.01 -23.12 -3.99
CA TYR A 179 6.05 -22.95 -5.44
C TYR A 179 4.93 -22.03 -5.93
N ASP A 180 3.69 -22.25 -5.48
CA ASP A 180 2.53 -21.41 -5.81
C ASP A 180 2.77 -19.97 -5.33
N GLY A 181 3.35 -19.78 -4.13
CA GLY A 181 3.73 -18.46 -3.62
C GLY A 181 4.82 -17.76 -4.45
N VAL A 182 5.80 -18.50 -4.97
CA VAL A 182 6.82 -17.96 -5.88
C VAL A 182 6.20 -17.58 -7.23
N ILE A 183 5.34 -18.43 -7.81
CA ILE A 183 4.65 -18.12 -9.07
C ILE A 183 3.81 -16.85 -8.94
N ASP A 184 3.03 -16.72 -7.86
CA ASP A 184 2.17 -15.56 -7.63
C ASP A 184 2.98 -14.26 -7.42
N THR A 185 4.21 -14.35 -6.92
CA THR A 185 5.07 -13.20 -6.67
C THR A 185 6.07 -12.93 -7.79
N ALA A 186 6.30 -13.87 -8.72
CA ALA A 186 7.25 -13.72 -9.81
C ALA A 186 6.99 -12.50 -10.72
N PRO A 187 5.74 -12.16 -11.10
CA PRO A 187 5.46 -10.92 -11.85
C PRO A 187 5.85 -9.66 -11.08
N LEU A 188 5.65 -9.65 -9.76
CA LEU A 188 6.04 -8.54 -8.90
C LEU A 188 7.57 -8.41 -8.84
N VAL A 189 8.29 -9.53 -8.67
CA VAL A 189 9.76 -9.54 -8.65
C VAL A 189 10.32 -9.07 -9.99
N GLY A 190 9.83 -9.61 -11.11
CA GLY A 190 10.24 -9.17 -12.44
C GLY A 190 10.00 -7.67 -12.65
N PHE A 191 8.86 -7.16 -12.20
CA PHE A 191 8.58 -5.74 -12.24
C PHE A 191 9.56 -4.94 -11.36
N MET A 192 9.80 -5.38 -10.13
CA MET A 192 10.73 -4.72 -9.19
C MET A 192 12.18 -4.73 -9.67
N LEU A 193 12.59 -5.71 -10.49
CA LEU A 193 13.91 -5.75 -11.12
C LEU A 193 14.06 -4.74 -12.27
N ILE A 194 12.98 -4.50 -13.02
CA ILE A 194 12.97 -3.57 -14.16
C ILE A 194 12.94 -2.11 -13.68
N ILE A 195 12.26 -1.81 -12.55
CA ILE A 195 12.17 -0.44 -12.02
C ILE A 195 13.55 0.22 -11.86
N PRO A 196 14.56 -0.36 -11.18
CA PRO A 196 15.88 0.23 -11.06
C PRO A 196 16.56 0.49 -12.41
N MET A 197 16.41 -0.41 -13.38
CA MET A 197 16.96 -0.24 -14.73
C MET A 197 16.31 0.94 -15.45
N PHE A 198 14.98 1.03 -15.41
CA PHE A 198 14.23 2.16 -15.94
C PHE A 198 14.64 3.47 -15.26
N ASN A 199 14.78 3.45 -13.93
CA ASN A 199 15.15 4.63 -13.15
C ASN A 199 16.57 5.10 -13.47
N LYS A 200 17.53 4.18 -13.64
CA LYS A 200 18.90 4.51 -14.07
C LYS A 200 18.95 5.05 -15.50
N ALA A 201 18.20 4.45 -16.43
CA ALA A 201 18.08 4.96 -17.78
C ALA A 201 17.43 6.36 -17.81
N SER A 202 16.41 6.58 -16.97
CA SER A 202 15.77 7.89 -16.84
C SER A 202 16.70 8.94 -16.26
N GLU A 203 17.55 8.58 -15.30
CA GLU A 203 18.58 9.45 -14.72
C GLU A 203 19.54 9.98 -15.81
N LEU A 204 19.94 9.12 -16.75
CA LEU A 204 20.76 9.52 -17.90
C LEU A 204 20.04 10.49 -18.86
N ALA A 205 18.70 10.48 -18.87
CA ALA A 205 17.89 11.36 -19.68
C ALA A 205 17.61 12.72 -19.01
N VAL A 206 17.87 12.87 -17.70
CA VAL A 206 17.62 14.11 -16.94
C VAL A 206 18.28 15.36 -17.57
N PRO A 207 19.52 15.33 -18.10
CA PRO A 207 20.13 16.51 -18.74
C PRO A 207 19.36 17.00 -19.97
N TYR A 208 18.79 16.08 -20.76
CA TYR A 208 17.96 16.41 -21.92
C TYR A 208 16.63 17.02 -21.49
N PHE A 209 16.02 16.46 -20.44
CA PHE A 209 14.81 17.05 -19.86
C PHE A 209 15.06 18.44 -19.27
N ASN A 210 16.22 18.67 -18.63
CA ASN A 210 16.59 19.99 -18.14
C ASN A 210 16.83 21.00 -19.26
N ALA A 211 17.45 20.59 -20.37
CA ALA A 211 17.62 21.47 -21.53
C ALA A 211 16.27 21.87 -22.16
N LEU A 212 15.26 20.98 -22.10
CA LEU A 212 13.93 21.21 -22.67
C LEU A 212 12.95 21.91 -21.71
N LEU A 213 13.02 21.61 -20.41
CA LEU A 213 12.03 22.01 -19.39
C LEU A 213 12.60 22.94 -18.32
N GLY A 214 13.93 23.09 -18.23
CA GLY A 214 14.58 23.92 -17.21
C GLY A 214 14.18 25.39 -17.24
N GLY A 215 13.76 25.91 -18.41
CA GLY A 215 13.21 27.26 -18.55
C GLY A 215 11.72 27.40 -18.16
N ILE A 216 11.01 26.28 -17.94
CA ILE A 216 9.56 26.23 -17.69
C ILE A 216 9.24 25.86 -16.23
N ILE A 217 10.18 25.21 -15.52
CA ILE A 217 9.94 24.77 -14.13
C ILE A 217 10.04 25.98 -13.19
N PRO A 218 8.95 26.36 -12.50
CA PRO A 218 8.94 27.54 -11.64
C PRO A 218 9.76 27.29 -10.37
N HIS A 219 10.57 28.28 -9.96
CA HIS A 219 11.38 28.24 -8.72
C HIS A 219 10.56 28.35 -7.42
N SER A 220 9.24 28.49 -7.50
CA SER A 220 8.38 28.61 -6.31
C SER A 220 7.94 27.25 -5.82
N THR A 221 8.23 26.97 -4.54
CA THR A 221 7.77 25.78 -3.80
C THR A 221 6.26 25.63 -3.84
N LEU A 222 5.51 26.74 -3.77
CA LEU A 222 4.05 26.75 -3.83
C LEU A 222 3.53 26.21 -5.18
N ILE A 223 4.12 26.65 -6.30
CA ILE A 223 3.65 26.27 -7.63
C ILE A 223 3.89 24.77 -7.88
N ILE A 224 4.98 24.21 -7.36
CA ILE A 224 5.23 22.77 -7.45
C ILE A 224 4.25 21.99 -6.58
N CYS A 225 3.99 22.42 -5.35
CA CYS A 225 2.97 21.80 -4.51
C CYS A 225 1.60 21.79 -5.19
N LEU A 226 1.23 22.90 -5.83
CA LEU A 226 -0.04 23.02 -6.57
C LEU A 226 -0.05 22.13 -7.82
N ALA A 227 1.05 22.06 -8.56
CA ALA A 227 1.19 21.18 -9.72
C ALA A 227 1.04 19.71 -9.32
N PHE A 228 1.67 19.28 -8.22
CA PHE A 228 1.49 17.93 -7.68
C PHE A 228 0.08 17.69 -7.16
N ALA A 229 -0.57 18.67 -6.54
CA ALA A 229 -1.96 18.56 -6.11
C ALA A 229 -2.89 18.30 -7.31
N ILE A 230 -2.71 19.00 -8.42
CA ILE A 230 -3.54 18.87 -9.63
C ILE A 230 -3.18 17.60 -10.42
N LEU A 231 -1.89 17.31 -10.56
CA LEU A 231 -1.37 16.23 -11.40
C LEU A 231 -1.18 14.90 -10.65
N ALA A 232 -1.47 14.84 -9.35
CA ALA A 232 -1.47 13.60 -8.57
C ALA A 232 -2.19 12.41 -9.24
N PRO A 233 -3.31 12.57 -9.98
CA PRO A 233 -3.94 11.49 -10.72
C PRO A 233 -3.03 10.80 -11.73
N LEU A 234 -2.03 11.51 -12.27
CA LEU A 234 -1.00 10.94 -13.14
C LEU A 234 -0.02 10.01 -12.41
N GLY A 235 -0.10 9.89 -11.08
CA GLY A 235 0.57 8.84 -10.32
C GLY A 235 -0.09 7.46 -10.47
N LEU A 236 -1.29 7.38 -11.05
CA LEU A 236 -1.90 6.10 -11.41
C LEU A 236 -1.08 5.39 -12.48
N PHE A 237 -1.20 4.07 -12.52
CA PHE A 237 -0.52 3.18 -13.45
C PHE A 237 1.00 3.32 -13.43
N ARG A 238 1.55 3.68 -12.26
CA ARG A 238 2.99 3.89 -12.08
C ARG A 238 3.55 5.04 -12.94
N GLY A 239 2.75 6.09 -13.13
CA GLY A 239 3.14 7.27 -13.91
C GLY A 239 4.21 8.17 -13.24
N PRO A 240 4.46 9.36 -13.79
CA PRO A 240 5.61 10.19 -13.45
C PRO A 240 5.56 10.79 -12.04
N PHE A 241 4.41 10.80 -11.37
CA PHE A 241 4.30 11.33 -10.02
C PHE A 241 4.45 10.26 -8.93
N THR A 242 4.80 9.01 -9.26
CA THR A 242 5.03 7.96 -8.25
C THR A 242 6.41 7.32 -8.35
N LEU A 243 7.06 7.17 -7.20
CA LEU A 243 8.37 6.53 -7.06
C LEU A 243 8.33 5.01 -7.32
N ALA A 244 7.15 4.39 -7.28
CA ALA A 244 6.98 2.99 -7.67
C ALA A 244 6.87 2.81 -9.21
N GLY A 245 7.19 3.84 -9.97
CA GLY A 245 7.06 3.91 -11.41
C GLY A 245 8.04 4.91 -12.02
N ALA A 246 7.56 5.71 -12.97
CA ALA A 246 8.41 6.67 -13.67
C ALA A 246 8.83 7.90 -12.83
N GLY A 247 8.40 7.98 -11.57
CA GLY A 247 8.68 9.13 -10.72
C GLY A 247 10.13 9.30 -10.29
N ALA A 248 10.99 8.29 -10.40
CA ALA A 248 12.42 8.54 -10.19
C ALA A 248 12.99 9.53 -11.22
N ALA A 249 12.49 9.52 -12.46
CA ALA A 249 12.86 10.49 -13.49
C ALA A 249 12.45 11.91 -13.09
N THR A 250 11.20 12.05 -12.64
CA THR A 250 10.64 13.35 -12.20
C THR A 250 11.38 13.85 -10.98
N LEU A 251 11.71 12.97 -10.03
CA LEU A 251 12.55 13.31 -8.88
C LEU A 251 13.94 13.81 -9.31
N GLY A 252 14.59 13.13 -10.27
CA GLY A 252 15.90 13.54 -10.80
C GLY A 252 15.87 14.95 -11.38
N ILE A 253 14.85 15.27 -12.18
CA ILE A 253 14.64 16.61 -12.74
C ILE A 253 14.44 17.63 -11.60
N LEU A 254 13.52 17.39 -10.67
CA LEU A 254 13.23 18.32 -9.59
C LEU A 254 14.43 18.57 -8.67
N LYS A 255 15.22 17.53 -8.39
CA LYS A 255 16.46 17.64 -7.63
C LYS A 255 17.50 18.49 -8.35
N SER A 256 17.61 18.34 -9.68
CA SER A 256 18.55 19.12 -10.50
C SER A 256 18.18 20.60 -10.64
N VAL A 257 16.90 20.94 -10.51
CA VAL A 257 16.41 22.34 -10.44
C VAL A 257 16.71 22.99 -9.08
N GLY A 258 17.08 22.19 -8.07
CA GLY A 258 17.53 22.68 -6.76
C GLY A 258 16.48 22.61 -5.64
N PHE A 259 15.38 21.87 -5.82
CA PHE A 259 14.41 21.68 -4.75
C PHE A 259 14.98 20.83 -3.60
N SER A 260 14.60 21.18 -2.37
CA SER A 260 15.10 20.49 -1.18
C SER A 260 14.56 19.05 -1.11
N THR A 261 15.41 18.11 -0.70
CA THR A 261 14.99 16.72 -0.47
C THR A 261 13.86 16.62 0.56
N ASN A 262 13.87 17.50 1.56
CA ASN A 262 12.84 17.54 2.61
C ASN A 262 11.45 17.91 2.08
N LEU A 263 11.39 18.70 1.00
CA LEU A 263 10.14 19.00 0.31
C LEU A 263 9.76 17.87 -0.65
N LEU A 264 10.71 17.42 -1.48
CA LEU A 264 10.47 16.46 -2.56
C LEU A 264 10.03 15.08 -2.06
N PHE A 265 10.58 14.62 -0.92
CA PHE A 265 10.24 13.31 -0.38
C PHE A 265 8.74 13.21 -0.06
N PRO A 266 8.18 14.01 0.87
CA PRO A 266 6.72 14.08 1.10
C PRO A 266 5.85 14.24 -0.15
N LEU A 267 6.29 15.08 -1.10
CA LEU A 267 5.59 15.41 -2.32
C LEU A 267 5.46 14.24 -3.30
N MET A 268 6.53 13.48 -3.48
CA MET A 268 6.55 12.27 -4.32
C MET A 268 5.99 11.05 -3.58
N TYR A 269 6.13 11.03 -2.26
CA TYR A 269 5.70 9.91 -1.43
C TYR A 269 4.17 9.86 -1.31
N THR A 270 3.52 11.00 -1.17
CA THR A 270 2.06 11.13 -1.15
C THR A 270 1.34 10.41 -2.30
N PRO A 271 1.53 10.77 -3.58
CA PRO A 271 0.92 10.08 -4.71
C PRO A 271 1.39 8.62 -4.83
N THR A 272 2.58 8.29 -4.33
CA THR A 272 3.05 6.89 -4.29
C THR A 272 2.23 6.03 -3.33
N ILE A 273 1.96 6.50 -2.12
CA ILE A 273 1.16 5.76 -1.14
C ILE A 273 -0.33 5.80 -1.50
N THR A 274 -0.85 6.99 -1.82
CA THR A 274 -2.29 7.19 -2.01
C THR A 274 -2.77 6.80 -3.40
N MET A 275 -2.16 7.36 -4.46
CA MET A 275 -2.65 7.13 -5.83
C MET A 275 -2.21 5.77 -6.35
N ASN A 276 -0.95 5.40 -6.14
CA ASN A 276 -0.43 4.14 -6.64
C ASN A 276 -0.79 2.97 -5.71
N ILE A 277 -0.31 2.96 -4.45
CA ILE A 277 -0.50 1.81 -3.55
C ILE A 277 -1.96 1.59 -3.13
N SER A 278 -2.71 2.67 -2.88
CA SER A 278 -4.09 2.56 -2.35
C SER A 278 -5.19 2.58 -3.42
N SER A 279 -4.91 3.14 -4.61
CA SER A 279 -5.96 3.43 -5.60
C SER A 279 -5.72 2.82 -6.98
N CYS A 280 -4.51 2.37 -7.30
CA CYS A 280 -4.19 1.89 -8.64
C CYS A 280 -4.36 0.38 -8.81
N ILE A 281 -4.98 -0.01 -9.92
CA ILE A 281 -5.20 -1.43 -10.26
C ILE A 281 -3.91 -2.16 -10.65
N THR A 282 -2.78 -1.48 -10.84
CA THR A 282 -1.48 -2.15 -11.06
C THR A 282 -0.92 -2.80 -9.80
N GLN A 283 -1.58 -2.61 -8.65
CA GLN A 283 -1.24 -3.28 -7.41
C GLN A 283 -1.94 -4.63 -7.32
N SER A 284 -1.16 -5.69 -7.08
CA SER A 284 -1.66 -7.07 -7.04
C SER A 284 -2.75 -7.27 -5.99
N TRP A 285 -2.60 -6.65 -4.81
CA TRP A 285 -3.60 -6.73 -3.74
C TRP A 285 -4.90 -5.99 -4.07
N ILE A 286 -4.88 -4.96 -4.92
CA ILE A 286 -6.09 -4.28 -5.39
C ILE A 286 -6.86 -5.18 -6.36
N ILE A 287 -6.18 -5.79 -7.33
CA ILE A 287 -6.79 -6.77 -8.25
C ILE A 287 -7.38 -7.94 -7.46
N TRP A 288 -6.63 -8.46 -6.48
CA TRP A 288 -7.14 -9.49 -5.59
C TRP A 288 -8.45 -9.07 -4.91
N GLY A 289 -8.49 -7.87 -4.32
CA GLY A 289 -9.67 -7.38 -3.62
C GLY A 289 -10.88 -7.16 -4.55
N ILE A 290 -10.65 -6.69 -5.77
CA ILE A 290 -11.66 -6.58 -6.83
C ILE A 290 -12.24 -7.97 -7.15
N ASN A 291 -11.37 -8.97 -7.37
CA ASN A 291 -11.77 -10.34 -7.68
C ASN A 291 -12.47 -11.05 -6.52
N TYR A 292 -12.03 -10.79 -5.29
CA TYR A 292 -12.60 -11.34 -4.06
C TYR A 292 -14.01 -10.78 -3.80
N THR A 293 -14.16 -9.46 -3.89
CA THR A 293 -15.45 -8.79 -3.65
C THR A 293 -16.40 -8.83 -4.86
N LYS A 294 -15.92 -9.27 -6.03
CA LYS A 294 -16.68 -9.27 -7.30
C LYS A 294 -17.17 -7.87 -7.69
N VAL A 295 -16.37 -6.86 -7.37
CA VAL A 295 -16.61 -5.47 -7.78
C VAL A 295 -16.03 -5.28 -9.19
N THR A 296 -16.65 -4.44 -10.02
CA THR A 296 -16.07 -4.08 -11.31
C THR A 296 -14.93 -3.07 -11.13
N THR A 297 -13.83 -3.24 -11.84
CA THR A 297 -12.67 -2.33 -11.83
C THR A 297 -13.07 -0.87 -12.03
N LYS A 298 -14.03 -0.61 -12.92
CA LYS A 298 -14.59 0.73 -13.18
C LYS A 298 -15.23 1.35 -11.95
N ASP A 299 -15.98 0.58 -11.16
CA ASP A 299 -16.67 1.08 -9.97
C ASP A 299 -15.71 1.32 -8.82
N PHE A 300 -14.67 0.49 -8.70
CA PHE A 300 -13.57 0.74 -7.77
C PHE A 300 -12.87 2.07 -8.12
N LEU A 301 -12.43 2.23 -9.37
CA LEU A 301 -11.68 3.42 -9.82
C LEU A 301 -12.50 4.73 -9.70
N LYS A 302 -13.81 4.68 -9.95
CA LYS A 302 -14.69 5.85 -9.78
C LYS A 302 -14.69 6.42 -8.37
N ILE A 303 -14.43 5.61 -7.36
CA ILE A 303 -14.40 6.04 -5.96
C ILE A 303 -12.95 6.22 -5.48
N SER A 304 -12.04 5.32 -5.86
CA SER A 304 -10.65 5.38 -5.41
C SER A 304 -9.90 6.58 -5.99
N ILE A 305 -10.05 6.90 -7.28
CA ILE A 305 -9.32 7.99 -7.93
C ILE A 305 -9.67 9.35 -7.31
N PRO A 306 -10.95 9.77 -7.20
CA PRO A 306 -11.28 11.06 -6.62
C PRO A 306 -10.87 11.14 -5.14
N SER A 307 -11.05 10.05 -4.39
CA SER A 307 -10.65 9.99 -2.98
C SER A 307 -9.15 10.16 -2.81
N GLY A 308 -8.37 9.41 -3.60
CA GLY A 308 -6.92 9.50 -3.59
C GLY A 308 -6.41 10.87 -4.06
N TRP A 309 -7.09 11.49 -5.02
CA TRP A 309 -6.75 12.83 -5.50
C TRP A 309 -6.94 13.88 -4.42
N VAL A 310 -8.08 13.85 -3.72
CA VAL A 310 -8.36 14.77 -2.60
C VAL A 310 -7.34 14.60 -1.48
N ILE A 311 -7.02 13.36 -1.08
CA ILE A 311 -5.96 13.09 -0.10
C ILE A 311 -4.63 13.70 -0.59
N SER A 312 -4.26 13.44 -1.85
CA SER A 312 -2.98 13.92 -2.39
C SER A 312 -2.91 15.44 -2.46
N ALA A 313 -4.01 16.11 -2.81
CA ALA A 313 -4.08 17.56 -2.85
C ALA A 313 -3.96 18.19 -1.46
N ILE A 314 -4.65 17.63 -0.45
CA ILE A 314 -4.53 18.09 0.94
C ILE A 314 -3.10 17.91 1.45
N LEU A 315 -2.50 16.74 1.18
CA LEU A 315 -1.13 16.46 1.62
C LEU A 315 -0.07 17.28 0.90
N ALA A 316 -0.28 17.64 -0.36
CA ALA A 316 0.57 18.59 -1.05
C ALA A 316 0.55 19.98 -0.38
N MET A 317 -0.63 20.44 0.08
CA MET A 317 -0.73 21.69 0.85
C MET A 317 -0.09 21.60 2.24
N VAL A 318 -0.30 20.49 2.95
CA VAL A 318 0.39 20.25 4.24
C VAL A 318 1.91 20.26 4.07
N THR A 319 2.39 19.62 3.01
CA THR A 319 3.81 19.58 2.65
C THR A 319 4.36 20.98 2.40
N TYR A 320 3.62 21.83 1.69
CA TYR A 320 3.97 23.23 1.49
C TYR A 320 4.11 23.99 2.82
N PHE A 321 3.13 23.88 3.73
CA PHE A 321 3.19 24.60 5.01
C PHE A 321 4.30 24.14 5.94
N MET A 322 4.74 22.88 5.84
CA MET A 322 5.78 22.33 6.70
C MET A 322 7.20 22.49 6.14
N PHE A 323 7.35 22.47 4.81
CA PHE A 323 8.66 22.34 4.15
C PHE A 323 8.88 23.30 2.97
N GLY A 324 7.87 24.08 2.60
CA GLY A 324 7.87 25.00 1.46
C GLY A 324 8.38 26.40 1.77
#